data_AF-A0A937ATA6-F1
#
_entry.id   AF-A0A937ATA6-F1
#
_cell.length_a   1.000
_cell.length_b   1.000
_cell.length_c   1.000
_cell.angle_alpha   90.00
_cell.angle_beta   90.00
_cell.angle_gamma   90.00
#
_symmetry.space_group_name_H-M   'P 1'
#
loop_
_entity.id
_entity.type
_entity.pdbx_description
1 polymer ?
#
loop_
_entity_poly.entity_id
_entity_poly.type
_entity_poly.pdbx_seq_one_letter_code
_entity_poly.pdbx_strand_id
1 'polypeptide(L)' 'FDAHRRDPLAQLDVETEDFVWLTSELLAIARRHCDGRLVSVLEGGYDLAALAESVSTHVRTLMHADAA' A
#
# COMPACT_ATOMS: atom_id res chain seq x y z
N PHE A 1 3.81 -0.06 -6.48
CA PHE A 1 3.90 1.35 -6.03
C PHE A 1 4.16 2.30 -7.18
N ASP A 2 4.62 1.75 -8.29
CA ASP A 2 4.56 2.31 -9.64
C ASP A 2 3.23 2.91 -10.10
N ALA A 3 2.10 2.58 -9.48
CA ALA A 3 0.84 3.30 -9.72
C ALA A 3 0.88 4.78 -9.24
N HIS A 4 1.87 5.17 -8.44
CA HIS A 4 1.96 6.54 -7.94
C HIS A 4 2.13 7.55 -9.09
N ARG A 5 1.48 8.72 -9.02
CA ARG A 5 1.50 9.79 -10.04
C ARG A 5 2.87 10.33 -10.46
N ARG A 6 3.91 9.94 -9.75
CA ARG A 6 5.30 10.35 -10.00
C ARG A 6 6.11 9.26 -10.68
N ASP A 7 5.59 8.04 -10.74
CA ASP A 7 6.29 6.93 -11.33
C ASP A 7 6.39 7.11 -12.85
N PRO A 8 7.58 6.90 -13.44
CA PRO A 8 7.79 7.13 -14.86
C PRO A 8 7.22 6.03 -15.76
N LEU A 9 6.79 4.87 -15.23
CA LEU A 9 6.47 3.69 -16.05
C LEU A 9 4.98 3.41 -16.20
N ALA A 10 4.12 3.75 -15.23
CA ALA A 10 2.73 3.29 -15.21
C ALA A 10 1.68 4.30 -15.71
N GLN A 11 1.95 5.61 -15.63
CA GLN A 11 1.02 6.69 -16.01
C GLN A 11 -0.35 6.62 -15.32
N LEU A 12 -0.36 6.27 -14.03
CA LEU A 12 -1.52 6.28 -13.15
C LEU A 12 -1.42 7.46 -12.17
N ASP A 13 -2.54 7.89 -11.59
CA ASP A 13 -2.61 9.10 -10.73
C ASP A 13 -2.80 8.78 -9.23
N VAL A 14 -2.27 7.65 -8.74
CA VAL A 14 -2.36 7.30 -7.31
C VAL A 14 -1.46 8.23 -6.49
N GLU A 15 -1.93 8.69 -5.33
CA GLU A 15 -1.12 9.47 -4.38
C GLU A 15 -0.67 8.61 -3.19
N THR A 16 0.25 9.14 -2.37
CA THR A 16 0.80 8.40 -1.22
C THR A 16 -0.30 8.00 -0.23
N GLU A 17 -1.27 8.88 0.00
CA GLU A 17 -2.41 8.68 0.89
C GLU A 17 -3.36 7.58 0.38
N ASP A 18 -3.48 7.40 -0.93
CA ASP A 18 -4.32 6.36 -1.50
C ASP A 18 -3.79 4.95 -1.16
N PHE A 19 -2.48 4.80 -0.95
CA PHE A 19 -1.92 3.55 -0.45
C PHE A 19 -2.38 3.25 0.99
N VAL A 20 -2.72 4.24 1.83
CA VAL A 20 -3.37 3.99 3.14
C VAL A 20 -4.72 3.31 2.92
N TRP A 21 -5.52 3.90 2.04
CA TRP A 21 -6.86 3.43 1.76
C TRP A 21 -6.83 2.02 1.15
N LEU A 22 -6.02 1.81 0.11
CA LEU A 22 -5.82 0.50 -0.51
C LEU A 22 -5.41 -0.57 0.51
N THR A 23 -4.48 -0.26 1.41
CA THR A 23 -4.03 -1.19 2.45
C THR A 23 -5.16 -1.53 3.42
N SER A 24 -5.95 -0.53 3.82
CA SER A 24 -7.08 -0.69 4.73
C SER A 24 -8.16 -1.59 4.13
N GLU A 25 -8.45 -1.43 2.83
CA GLU A 25 -9.40 -2.29 2.11
C GLU A 25 -8.90 -3.73 2.01
N LEU A 26 -7.62 -3.94 1.69
CA LEU A 26 -7.02 -5.28 1.66
C LEU A 26 -7.08 -5.97 3.02
N LEU A 27 -6.80 -5.24 4.11
CA LEU A 27 -6.92 -5.75 5.48
C LEU A 27 -8.38 -6.09 5.83
N ALA A 28 -9.35 -5.28 5.39
CA ALA A 28 -10.77 -5.58 5.61
C ALA A 28 -11.20 -6.86 4.89
N ILE A 29 -10.75 -7.04 3.64
CA ILE A 29 -10.96 -8.28 2.87
C ILE A 29 -10.31 -9.46 3.59
N ALA A 30 -9.06 -9.32 4.05
CA ALA A 30 -8.34 -10.38 4.75
C ALA A 30 -9.03 -10.78 6.06
N ARG A 31 -9.52 -9.82 6.84
CA ARG A 31 -10.32 -10.09 8.05
C ARG A 31 -11.60 -10.86 7.73
N ARG A 32 -12.26 -10.52 6.62
CA ARG A 32 -13.51 -11.19 6.21
C ARG A 32 -13.30 -12.61 5.72
N HIS A 33 -12.18 -12.90 5.06
CA HIS A 33 -12.04 -14.12 4.26
C HIS A 33 -10.91 -15.07 4.71
N CYS A 34 -9.93 -14.61 5.48
CA CYS A 34 -8.77 -15.41 5.87
C CYS A 34 -8.23 -15.06 7.26
N ASP A 35 -9.10 -14.73 8.21
CA ASP A 35 -8.79 -14.41 9.62
C ASP A 35 -7.68 -13.37 9.75
N GLY A 36 -7.70 -12.35 8.88
CA GLY A 36 -6.73 -11.25 8.90
C GLY A 36 -5.35 -11.61 8.32
N ARG A 37 -5.14 -12.84 7.83
CA ARG A 37 -3.84 -13.24 7.26
C ARG A 37 -3.62 -12.55 5.91
N LEU A 38 -2.71 -11.58 5.88
CA LEU A 38 -2.26 -10.89 4.67
C LEU A 38 -0.73 -10.88 4.63
N VAL A 39 -0.16 -11.20 3.47
CA VAL A 39 1.27 -11.07 3.19
C VAL A 39 1.43 -10.07 2.05
N SER A 40 2.22 -9.02 2.29
CA SER A 40 2.60 -8.03 1.27
C SER A 40 4.05 -8.25 0.87
N VAL A 41 4.33 -8.25 -0.44
CA VAL A 41 5.68 -8.41 -1.01
C VAL A 41 5.94 -7.20 -1.90
N LEU A 42 7.08 -6.55 -1.70
CA LEU A 42 7.47 -5.39 -2.50
C LEU A 42 7.86 -5.83 -3.91
N GLU A 43 7.17 -5.26 -4.91
CA GLU A 43 7.42 -5.47 -6.34
C GLU A 43 8.03 -4.19 -6.96
N GLY A 44 7.29 -3.52 -7.85
CA GLY A 44 7.72 -2.33 -8.58
C GLY A 44 7.43 -0.99 -7.90
N GLY A 45 8.08 0.03 -8.44
CA GLY A 45 8.06 1.42 -8.00
C GLY A 45 9.41 2.06 -8.28
N TYR A 46 9.43 3.07 -9.13
CA TYR A 46 10.62 3.51 -9.86
C TYR A 46 10.91 5.01 -9.67
N ASP A 47 9.96 5.79 -9.12
CA ASP A 47 10.31 7.03 -8.40
C ASP A 47 10.65 6.70 -6.94
N LEU A 48 11.92 6.84 -6.56
CA LEU A 48 12.42 6.41 -5.24
C LEU A 48 11.83 7.19 -4.06
N ALA A 49 11.49 8.47 -4.26
CA ALA A 49 10.92 9.28 -3.19
C ALA A 49 9.45 8.88 -2.96
N ALA A 50 8.68 8.79 -4.05
CA ALA A 50 7.31 8.32 -3.99
C ALA A 50 7.21 6.88 -3.45
N LEU A 51 8.14 6.01 -3.86
CA LEU A 51 8.23 4.64 -3.35
C LEU A 51 8.47 4.62 -1.84
N ALA A 52 9.46 5.38 -1.35
CA ALA A 52 9.78 5.42 0.07
C ALA A 52 8.59 5.92 0.91
N GLU A 53 7.94 7.00 0.48
CA GLU A 53 6.76 7.58 1.13
C GLU A 53 5.59 6.58 1.14
N SER A 54 5.26 6.00 -0.02
CA SER A 54 4.13 5.10 -0.19
C SER A 54 4.31 3.77 0.55
N VAL A 55 5.49 3.15 0.48
CA VAL A 55 5.81 1.92 1.23
C VAL A 55 5.77 2.17 2.73
N SER A 56 6.35 3.29 3.18
CA SER A 56 6.38 3.63 4.60
C SER A 56 4.96 3.75 5.17
N THR A 57 4.07 4.38 4.40
CA THR A 57 2.67 4.54 4.77
C THR A 57 1.89 3.22 4.68
N HIS A 58 2.09 2.40 3.63
CA HIS A 58 1.53 1.05 3.54
C HIS A 58 1.91 0.18 4.74
N VAL A 59 3.20 0.13 5.11
CA VAL A 59 3.69 -0.66 6.25
C VAL A 59 3.14 -0.14 7.58
N ARG A 60 3.08 1.19 7.78
CA ARG A 60 2.41 1.76 8.96
C ARG A 60 0.95 1.30 9.03
N THR A 61 0.20 1.36 7.94
CA THR A 61 -1.20 0.89 7.94
C THR A 61 -1.30 -0.60 8.24
N LEU A 62 -0.40 -1.44 7.72
CA LEU A 62 -0.33 -2.87 8.08
C LEU A 62 -0.08 -3.08 9.58
N MET A 63 0.88 -2.37 10.18
CA MET A 63 1.24 -2.53 11.60
C MET A 63 0.13 -2.06 12.55
N HIS A 64 -0.68 -1.09 12.14
CA HIS A 64 -1.77 -0.58 12.96
C HIS A 64 -3.07 -1.39 12.82
N ALA A 65 -3.11 -2.41 11.95
CA ALA A 65 -4.29 -3.23 11.70
C ALA A 65 -4.68 -4.15 12.87
N ASP A 66 -3.72 -4.48 13.74
CA ASP A 66 -3.88 -5.39 14.88
C ASP A 66 -4.27 -4.67 16.18
N ALA A 67 -4.36 -3.34 16.17
CA ALA A 67 -4.58 -2.52 17.37
C ALA A 67 -6.06 -2.16 17.64
N ALA A 68 -7.00 -2.72 16.87
CA ALA A 68 -8.44 -2.45 16.97
C ALA A 68 -9.24 -3.76 17.07
#